data_AF-A0A1I7C928-F1
#
_entry.id   AF-A0A1I7C928-F1
#
_cell.length_a   1.000
_cell.length_b   1.000
_cell.length_c   1.000
_cell.angle_alpha   90.00
_cell.angle_beta   90.00
_cell.angle_gamma   90.00
#
_symmetry.space_group_name_H-M   'P 1'
#
loop_
_entity.id
_entity.type
_entity.pdbx_description
1 polymer ?
#
loop_
_entity_poly.entity_id
_entity_poly.type
_entity_poly.pdbx_seq_one_letter_code
_entity_poly.pdbx_strand_id
1 'polypeptide(L)'
;MKFLLLIFPLLYSASAYAQSPTTKDTQEFKIVTIVESLNYRGNGESSIIDSQTEVDDSEYAAFKTDGSKAKNRELKGKHVKVDNLEEIKLQNIFDGLEVKPRNVASNDAMISSKINSMLQDGWRLTYVTSAVESDGGDGDLSNAILISRLFFSR
;
A
#
# COMPACT_ATOMS: atom_id res chain seq x y z
N MET A 1 -42.01 69.15 -22.47
CA MET A 1 -40.68 68.74 -21.96
C MET A 1 -40.43 67.30 -22.40
N LYS A 2 -39.36 67.05 -23.16
CA LYS A 2 -38.98 65.74 -23.70
C LYS A 2 -38.38 64.89 -22.58
N PHE A 3 -38.90 63.69 -22.33
CA PHE A 3 -38.18 62.67 -21.56
C PHE A 3 -37.71 61.58 -22.53
N LEU A 4 -36.42 61.64 -22.87
CA LEU A 4 -35.72 60.64 -23.65
C LEU A 4 -35.32 59.50 -22.71
N LEU A 5 -36.04 58.39 -22.76
CA LEU A 5 -35.73 57.18 -22.02
C LEU A 5 -34.71 56.35 -22.83
N LEU A 6 -33.45 56.47 -22.47
CA LEU A 6 -32.34 55.67 -23.00
C LEU A 6 -32.40 54.26 -22.36
N ILE A 7 -32.89 53.28 -23.12
CA ILE A 7 -32.73 51.85 -22.80
C ILE A 7 -31.31 51.44 -23.20
N PHE A 8 -30.47 51.15 -22.21
CA PHE A 8 -29.18 50.49 -22.39
C PHE A 8 -29.42 48.98 -22.34
N PRO A 9 -29.11 48.19 -23.39
CA PRO A 9 -29.20 46.74 -23.28
C PRO A 9 -28.03 46.27 -22.40
N LEU A 10 -28.37 45.70 -21.24
CA LEU A 10 -27.43 45.02 -20.36
C LEU A 10 -26.99 43.73 -21.08
N LEU A 11 -25.80 43.76 -21.69
CA LEU A 11 -25.16 42.58 -22.28
C LEU A 11 -24.85 41.58 -21.17
N TYR A 12 -25.68 40.54 -21.06
CA TYR A 12 -25.46 39.40 -20.17
C TYR A 12 -24.43 38.48 -20.84
N SER A 13 -23.15 38.66 -20.54
CA SER A 13 -22.11 37.72 -20.96
C SER A 13 -22.22 36.43 -20.15
N ALA A 14 -22.87 35.42 -20.73
CA ALA A 14 -22.85 34.06 -20.21
C ALA A 14 -21.44 33.48 -20.40
N SER A 15 -20.66 33.41 -19.33
CA SER A 15 -19.41 32.65 -19.31
C SER A 15 -19.76 31.16 -19.40
N ALA A 16 -19.52 30.55 -20.56
CA ALA A 16 -19.58 29.11 -20.71
C ALA A 16 -18.44 28.49 -19.88
N TYR A 17 -18.78 27.95 -18.71
CA TYR A 17 -17.87 27.06 -18.00
C TYR A 17 -17.71 25.79 -18.84
N ALA A 18 -16.55 25.63 -19.46
CA ALA A 18 -16.16 24.37 -20.07
C ALA A 18 -16.12 23.30 -18.96
N GLN A 19 -17.06 22.35 -18.99
CA GLN A 19 -16.95 21.15 -18.18
C GLN A 19 -15.76 20.35 -18.71
N SER A 20 -14.67 20.32 -17.94
CA SER A 20 -13.56 19.41 -18.19
C SER A 20 -14.10 17.98 -18.25
N PRO A 21 -13.73 17.17 -19.27
CA PRO A 21 -14.16 15.78 -19.32
C PRO A 21 -13.66 15.07 -18.07
N THR A 22 -14.59 14.46 -17.33
CA THR A 22 -14.28 13.61 -16.19
C THR A 22 -13.64 12.34 -16.73
N THR A 23 -12.32 12.33 -16.86
CA THR A 23 -11.57 11.10 -17.01
C THR A 23 -11.83 10.29 -15.74
N LYS A 24 -12.38 9.07 -15.88
CA LYS A 24 -12.33 8.09 -14.79
C LYS A 24 -10.85 7.85 -14.51
N ASP A 25 -10.30 8.52 -13.50
CA ASP A 25 -8.98 8.15 -12.98
C ASP A 25 -9.10 6.73 -12.43
N THR A 26 -8.47 5.81 -13.13
CA THR A 26 -8.34 4.44 -12.65
C THR A 26 -7.22 4.46 -11.63
N GLN A 27 -7.58 4.53 -10.36
CA GLN A 27 -6.64 4.60 -9.25
C GLN A 27 -5.85 3.29 -9.16
N GLU A 28 -4.53 3.39 -9.21
CA GLU A 28 -3.62 2.25 -9.03
C GLU A 28 -3.26 2.13 -7.53
N PHE A 29 -3.11 0.91 -7.03
CA PHE A 29 -2.62 0.67 -5.66
C PHE A 29 -1.33 -0.15 -5.66
N LYS A 30 -0.43 0.21 -4.75
CA LYS A 30 0.77 -0.56 -4.40
C LYS A 30 0.84 -0.72 -2.88
N ILE A 31 1.35 -1.85 -2.43
CA ILE A 31 1.52 -2.15 -0.99
C ILE A 31 3.00 -2.37 -0.72
N VAL A 32 3.57 -1.55 0.16
CA VAL A 32 4.89 -1.79 0.75
C VAL A 32 4.68 -2.38 2.14
N THR A 33 5.31 -3.51 2.43
CA THR A 33 5.16 -4.21 3.71
C THR A 33 6.41 -4.05 4.55
N ILE A 34 6.24 -3.69 5.82
CA ILE A 34 7.30 -3.68 6.83
C ILE A 34 7.06 -4.88 7.73
N VAL A 35 8.06 -5.74 7.86
CA VAL A 35 8.06 -6.87 8.77
C VAL A 35 9.12 -6.59 9.82
N GLU A 36 8.73 -6.53 11.08
CA GLU A 36 9.65 -6.40 12.20
C GLU A 36 9.55 -7.62 13.10
N SER A 37 10.67 -8.30 13.30
CA SER A 37 10.74 -9.50 14.13
C SER A 37 11.10 -9.13 15.57
N LEU A 38 10.32 -9.66 16.50
CA LEU A 38 10.58 -9.63 17.93
C LEU A 38 10.97 -11.05 18.35
N ASN A 39 12.21 -11.42 18.05
CA ASN A 39 12.75 -12.74 18.35
C ASN A 39 13.66 -12.69 19.57
N TYR A 40 13.37 -13.51 20.57
CA TYR A 40 14.15 -13.61 21.79
C TYR A 40 15.62 -14.02 21.56
N ARG A 41 15.90 -14.76 20.49
CA ARG A 41 17.24 -15.24 20.14
C ARG A 41 18.07 -14.22 19.36
N GLY A 42 17.52 -13.04 19.03
CA GLY A 42 18.25 -12.00 18.31
C GLY A 42 18.40 -12.23 16.80
N ASN A 43 17.86 -13.33 16.26
CA ASN A 43 18.07 -13.79 14.88
C ASN A 43 16.93 -13.39 13.92
N GLY A 44 16.07 -12.46 14.33
CA GLY A 44 14.94 -12.00 13.51
C GLY A 44 15.41 -11.13 12.35
N GLU A 45 15.02 -11.47 11.13
CA GLU A 45 15.23 -10.62 9.96
C GLU A 45 14.03 -9.68 9.82
N SER A 46 14.21 -8.43 10.28
CA SER A 46 13.27 -7.35 9.97
C SER A 46 13.57 -6.83 8.56
N SER A 47 12.55 -6.45 7.80
CA SER A 47 12.70 -6.01 6.41
C SER A 47 11.55 -5.14 5.93
N ILE A 48 11.84 -4.23 5.00
CA ILE A 48 10.85 -3.63 4.11
C ILE A 48 10.80 -4.47 2.83
N ILE A 49 9.60 -4.87 2.41
CA ILE A 49 9.33 -5.69 1.24
C ILE A 49 8.44 -4.90 0.29
N ASP A 50 8.90 -4.71 -0.95
CA ASP A 50 8.15 -4.05 -2.02
C ASP A 50 8.14 -4.91 -3.28
N SER A 51 6.95 -5.37 -3.68
CA SER A 51 6.77 -6.15 -4.91
C SER A 51 6.92 -5.26 -6.14
N GLN A 52 7.80 -5.66 -7.05
CA GLN A 52 7.97 -5.01 -8.36
C GLN A 52 7.18 -5.72 -9.46
N THR A 53 6.32 -6.67 -9.09
CA THR A 53 5.54 -7.49 -10.03
C THR A 53 4.09 -7.03 -10.03
N GLU A 54 3.58 -6.68 -11.21
CA GLU A 54 2.14 -6.50 -11.45
C GLU A 54 1.48 -7.87 -11.63
N VAL A 55 0.32 -8.06 -10.99
CA VAL A 55 -0.40 -9.33 -10.99
C VAL A 55 -1.86 -9.06 -11.35
N ASP A 56 -2.36 -9.74 -12.38
CA ASP A 56 -3.80 -9.81 -12.67
C ASP A 56 -4.41 -10.93 -11.81
N ASP A 57 -5.29 -10.55 -10.88
CA ASP A 57 -5.92 -11.49 -9.96
C ASP A 57 -6.86 -12.47 -10.69
N SER A 58 -7.40 -12.10 -11.85
CA SER A 58 -8.32 -12.92 -12.63
C SER A 58 -7.68 -14.20 -13.19
N GLU A 59 -6.35 -14.21 -13.32
CA GLU A 59 -5.55 -15.38 -13.71
C GLU A 59 -5.45 -16.42 -12.60
N TYR A 60 -5.66 -16.02 -11.35
CA TYR A 60 -5.53 -16.87 -10.15
C TYR A 60 -6.86 -17.06 -9.41
N ALA A 61 -7.89 -16.28 -9.76
CA ALA A 61 -9.22 -16.37 -9.18
C ALA A 61 -10.01 -17.59 -9.69
N ALA A 62 -10.44 -18.44 -8.76
CA ALA A 62 -11.37 -19.54 -9.01
C ALA A 62 -12.82 -19.05 -8.90
N PHE A 63 -13.62 -19.23 -9.95
CA PHE A 63 -15.01 -18.79 -9.99
C PHE A 63 -15.96 -19.98 -9.80
N LYS A 64 -17.00 -19.83 -8.98
CA LYS A 64 -18.06 -20.83 -8.80
C LYS A 64 -19.29 -20.43 -9.63
N THR A 65 -19.41 -20.99 -10.84
CA THR A 65 -20.62 -20.95 -11.67
C THR A 65 -20.97 -22.38 -12.08
N ASP A 66 -22.23 -22.63 -12.48
CA ASP A 66 -22.77 -23.93 -12.88
C ASP A 66 -22.16 -24.43 -14.21
N GLY A 67 -20.88 -24.74 -14.18
CA GLY A 67 -20.08 -25.16 -15.34
C GLY A 67 -18.58 -24.98 -15.18
N SER A 68 -18.12 -24.24 -14.15
CA SER A 68 -16.71 -23.83 -13.99
C SER A 68 -15.77 -24.91 -13.44
N LYS A 69 -16.15 -26.19 -13.47
CA LYS A 69 -15.34 -27.31 -12.94
C LYS A 69 -13.99 -27.48 -13.63
N ALA A 70 -13.88 -27.14 -14.92
CA ALA A 70 -12.62 -27.26 -15.68
C ALA A 70 -11.60 -26.17 -15.27
N LYS A 71 -11.98 -24.89 -15.34
CA LYS A 71 -11.10 -23.76 -14.94
C LYS A 71 -10.61 -23.90 -13.50
N ASN A 72 -11.47 -24.32 -12.57
CA ASN A 72 -11.07 -24.50 -11.17
C ASN A 72 -10.11 -25.68 -10.93
N ARG A 73 -10.08 -26.70 -11.80
CA ARG A 73 -9.07 -27.77 -11.72
C ARG A 73 -7.70 -27.30 -12.20
N GLU A 74 -7.66 -26.46 -13.23
CA GLU A 74 -6.42 -25.89 -13.78
C GLU A 74 -5.76 -24.87 -12.84
N LEU A 75 -6.55 -24.17 -12.03
CA LEU A 75 -6.05 -23.24 -11.01
C LEU A 75 -5.61 -23.93 -9.71
N LYS A 76 -5.92 -25.22 -9.53
CA LYS A 76 -5.65 -25.93 -8.28
C LYS A 76 -4.13 -26.06 -8.06
N GLY A 77 -3.61 -25.33 -7.07
CA GLY A 77 -2.17 -25.31 -6.75
C GLY A 77 -1.35 -24.26 -7.51
N LYS A 78 -1.98 -23.41 -8.34
CA LYS A 78 -1.32 -22.21 -8.86
C LYS A 78 -1.23 -21.18 -7.75
N HIS A 79 -0.01 -20.86 -7.36
CA HIS A 79 0.30 -19.72 -6.50
C HIS A 79 1.01 -18.67 -7.35
N VAL A 80 0.68 -17.40 -7.14
CA VAL A 80 1.47 -16.30 -7.68
C VAL A 80 2.84 -16.38 -7.02
N LYS A 81 3.89 -16.50 -7.83
CA LYS A 81 5.27 -16.27 -7.37
C LYS A 81 5.68 -14.89 -7.87
N VAL A 82 5.99 -14.00 -6.93
CA VAL A 82 6.58 -12.70 -7.22
C VAL A 82 8.08 -12.93 -7.31
N ASP A 83 8.60 -13.04 -8.53
CA ASP A 83 10.03 -13.31 -8.75
C ASP A 83 10.89 -12.04 -8.64
N ASN A 84 10.28 -10.86 -8.75
CA ASN A 84 10.96 -9.57 -8.62
C ASN A 84 10.38 -8.76 -7.44
N LEU A 85 11.15 -8.65 -6.37
CA LEU A 85 10.85 -7.83 -5.20
C LEU A 85 12.11 -7.10 -4.72
N GLU A 86 11.91 -5.93 -4.13
CA GLU A 86 12.93 -5.23 -3.37
C GLU A 86 12.78 -5.60 -1.89
N GLU A 87 13.88 -6.05 -1.27
CA GLU A 87 13.97 -6.29 0.16
C GLU A 87 15.04 -5.39 0.78
N ILE A 88 14.63 -4.51 1.70
CA ILE A 88 15.54 -3.64 2.46
C ILE A 88 15.61 -4.19 3.88
N LYS A 89 16.77 -4.74 4.26
CA LYS A 89 16.98 -5.28 5.61
C LYS A 89 16.98 -4.18 6.66
N LEU A 90 16.31 -4.44 7.77
CA LEU A 90 16.20 -3.60 8.94
C LEU A 90 16.88 -4.25 10.15
N GLN A 91 17.15 -3.45 11.18
CA GLN A 91 17.75 -3.94 12.42
C GLN A 91 16.68 -4.62 13.29
N ASN A 92 17.09 -5.64 14.05
CA ASN A 92 16.22 -6.22 15.06
C ASN A 92 16.02 -5.23 16.22
N ILE A 93 14.77 -4.87 16.52
CA ILE A 93 14.44 -3.89 17.54
C ILE A 93 14.39 -4.47 18.95
N PHE A 94 14.50 -5.79 19.11
CA PHE A 94 14.44 -6.48 20.40
C PHE A 94 15.57 -7.51 20.55
N ASP A 95 16.17 -7.62 21.72
CA ASP A 95 17.31 -8.54 21.94
C ASP A 95 17.05 -9.70 22.88
N GLY A 96 15.78 -9.92 23.22
CA GLY A 96 15.35 -10.90 24.22
C GLY A 96 15.04 -10.28 25.57
N LEU A 97 15.63 -9.12 25.90
CA LEU A 97 15.38 -8.45 27.18
C LEU A 97 14.64 -7.13 26.99
N GLU A 98 15.13 -6.27 26.10
CA GLU A 98 14.58 -4.92 25.92
C GLU A 98 14.51 -4.50 24.46
N VAL A 99 13.69 -3.47 24.21
CA VAL A 99 13.64 -2.78 22.93
C VAL A 99 14.87 -1.90 22.78
N LYS A 100 15.55 -1.97 21.63
CA LYS A 100 16.74 -1.20 21.26
C LYS A 100 16.36 0.11 20.57
N PRO A 101 16.35 1.28 21.26
CA PRO A 101 15.81 2.52 20.67
C PRO A 101 16.61 3.01 19.46
N ARG A 102 17.92 2.72 19.42
CA ARG A 102 18.76 3.06 18.27
C ARG A 102 18.38 2.27 17.03
N ASN A 103 17.99 1.00 17.20
CA ASN A 103 17.57 0.15 16.08
C ASN A 103 16.22 0.62 15.56
N VAL A 104 15.29 0.98 16.46
CA VAL A 104 14.02 1.62 16.10
C VAL A 104 14.27 2.90 15.28
N ALA A 105 15.07 3.84 15.80
CA ALA A 105 15.37 5.08 15.08
C ALA A 105 16.06 4.85 13.72
N SER A 106 16.91 3.82 13.63
CA SER A 106 17.58 3.46 12.37
C SER A 106 16.57 2.88 11.36
N ASN A 107 15.64 2.05 11.83
CA ASN A 107 14.56 1.50 11.01
C ASN A 107 13.62 2.61 10.54
N ASP A 108 13.24 3.54 11.43
CA ASP A 108 12.39 4.69 11.10
C ASP A 108 13.01 5.55 10.00
N ALA A 109 14.33 5.76 10.03
CA ALA A 109 15.05 6.47 8.97
C ALA A 109 14.96 5.74 7.63
N MET A 110 15.10 4.41 7.62
CA MET A 110 14.97 3.59 6.40
C MET A 110 13.53 3.56 5.88
N ILE A 111 12.53 3.42 6.76
CA ILE A 111 11.11 3.47 6.42
C ILE A 111 10.77 4.84 5.82
N SER A 112 11.23 5.92 6.45
CA SER A 112 11.05 7.29 5.93
C SER A 112 11.69 7.46 4.55
N SER A 113 12.90 6.91 4.36
CA SER A 113 13.57 6.92 3.05
C SER A 113 12.73 6.23 1.97
N LYS A 114 12.18 5.04 2.26
CA LYS A 114 11.30 4.32 1.32
C LYS A 114 10.00 5.08 1.05
N ILE A 115 9.36 5.66 2.06
CA ILE A 115 8.17 6.48 1.85
C ILE A 115 8.51 7.65 0.93
N ASN A 116 9.61 8.35 1.18
CA ASN A 116 10.04 9.48 0.35
C ASN A 116 10.35 9.07 -1.10
N SER A 117 10.97 7.91 -1.34
CA SER A 117 11.20 7.43 -2.70
C SER A 117 9.87 7.17 -3.42
N MET A 118 8.91 6.53 -2.75
CA MET A 118 7.57 6.32 -3.28
C MET A 118 6.89 7.64 -3.64
N LEU A 119 6.97 8.64 -2.77
CA LEU A 119 6.42 9.98 -3.04
C LEU A 119 7.08 10.65 -4.25
N GLN A 120 8.40 10.50 -4.43
CA GLN A 120 9.12 11.00 -5.60
C GLN A 120 8.70 10.31 -6.90
N ASP A 121 8.38 9.01 -6.82
CA ASP A 121 7.85 8.21 -7.94
C ASP A 121 6.37 8.49 -8.25
N GLY A 122 5.78 9.51 -7.60
CA GLY A 122 4.42 9.98 -7.82
C GLY A 122 3.34 9.23 -7.03
N TRP A 123 3.73 8.30 -6.16
CA TRP A 123 2.80 7.61 -5.27
C TRP A 123 2.36 8.50 -4.10
N ARG A 124 1.16 8.27 -3.58
CA ARG A 124 0.68 8.90 -2.35
C ARG A 124 0.41 7.84 -1.30
N LEU A 125 0.96 8.00 -0.11
CA LEU A 125 0.59 7.17 1.04
C LEU A 125 -0.86 7.50 1.43
N THR A 126 -1.74 6.51 1.39
CA THR A 126 -3.19 6.70 1.61
C THR A 126 -3.70 5.99 2.84
N TYR A 127 -3.20 4.78 3.13
CA TYR A 127 -3.58 4.01 4.30
C TYR A 127 -2.38 3.33 4.92
N VAL A 128 -2.44 3.16 6.24
CA VAL A 128 -1.47 2.36 7.01
C VAL A 128 -2.27 1.42 7.90
N THR A 129 -1.89 0.15 7.93
CA THR A 129 -2.44 -0.83 8.86
C THR A 129 -1.32 -1.66 9.45
N SER A 130 -1.51 -2.15 10.67
CA SER A 130 -0.56 -2.99 11.36
C SER A 130 -1.25 -4.20 11.98
N ALA A 131 -0.57 -5.33 12.00
CA ALA A 131 -0.99 -6.57 12.62
C ALA A 131 0.17 -7.17 13.41
N VAL A 132 -0.15 -7.90 14.48
CA VAL A 132 0.83 -8.62 15.29
C VAL A 132 0.45 -10.09 15.26
N GLU A 133 1.43 -10.94 14.94
CA GLU A 133 1.33 -12.38 15.08
C GLU A 133 2.33 -12.82 16.15
N SER A 134 1.91 -13.69 17.06
CA SER A 134 2.80 -14.27 18.07
C SER A 134 2.59 -15.77 18.14
N ASP A 135 3.68 -16.52 18.21
CA ASP A 135 3.61 -17.93 18.59
C ASP A 135 3.38 -17.99 20.11
N GLY A 136 2.15 -18.30 20.52
CA GLY A 136 1.73 -18.39 21.91
C GLY A 136 2.11 -19.71 22.58
N GLY A 137 3.17 -20.39 22.12
CA GLY A 137 3.61 -21.69 22.63
C GLY A 137 3.92 -21.68 24.14
N ASP A 138 3.75 -22.84 24.78
CA ASP A 138 4.02 -23.02 26.21
C ASP A 138 5.53 -22.86 26.52
N GLY A 139 5.91 -21.69 27.08
CA GLY A 139 7.26 -21.38 27.58
C GLY A 139 7.66 -19.91 27.45
N ASP A 140 8.71 -19.48 28.18
CA ASP A 140 9.24 -18.09 28.22
C ASP A 140 9.90 -17.59 26.91
N LEU A 141 9.72 -18.28 25.77
CA LEU A 141 10.41 -17.99 24.51
C LEU A 141 9.42 -17.79 23.35
N SER A 142 8.51 -16.83 23.48
CA SER A 142 7.61 -16.44 22.40
C SER A 142 8.32 -15.60 21.34
N ASN A 143 8.09 -15.90 20.07
CA ASN A 143 8.44 -15.01 18.97
C ASN A 143 7.20 -14.22 18.56
N ALA A 144 7.37 -12.93 18.32
CA ALA A 144 6.33 -12.12 17.71
C ALA A 144 6.84 -11.48 16.42
N ILE A 145 5.93 -11.21 15.50
CA ILE A 145 6.17 -10.51 14.25
C ILE A 145 5.15 -9.38 14.18
N LEU A 146 5.66 -8.16 14.01
CA LEU A 146 4.86 -7.00 13.66
C LEU A 146 4.89 -6.84 12.14
N ILE A 147 3.71 -6.73 11.53
CA ILE A 147 3.56 -6.51 10.10
C ILE A 147 2.82 -5.20 9.92
N SER A 148 3.45 -4.20 9.29
CA SER A 148 2.80 -2.97 8.87
C SER A 148 2.70 -2.91 7.36
N ARG A 149 1.52 -2.60 6.81
CA ARG A 149 1.32 -2.41 5.37
C ARG A 149 1.03 -0.94 5.08
N LEU A 150 1.85 -0.37 4.22
CA LEU A 150 1.73 0.98 3.68
C LEU A 150 1.06 0.89 2.32
N PHE A 151 -0.15 1.43 2.21
CA PHE A 151 -0.92 1.46 0.97
C PHE A 151 -0.65 2.77 0.25
N PHE A 152 -0.07 2.65 -0.93
CA PHE A 152 0.19 3.75 -1.83
C PHE A 152 -0.83 3.74 -2.97
N SER A 153 -1.24 4.92 -3.43
CA SER A 153 -2.02 5.05 -4.65
C SER A 153 -1.58 6.23 -5.51
N ARG A 154 -1.83 6.16 -6.81
CA ARG A 154 -1.61 7.27 -7.75
C ARG A 154 -2.69 7.29 -8.82
#